data_AF-A0A850QNS1-F1
#
_entry.id   AF-A0A850QNS1-F1
#
_cell.length_a   1.000
_cell.length_b   1.000
_cell.length_c   1.000
_cell.angle_alpha   90.00
_cell.angle_beta   90.00
_cell.angle_gamma   90.00
#
_symmetry.space_group_name_H-M   'P 1'
#
loop_
_entity.id
_entity.type
_entity.pdbx_description
1 polymer ?
#
loop_
_entity_poly.entity_id
_entity_poly.type
_entity_poly.pdbx_seq_one_letter_code
_entity_poly.pdbx_strand_id
1 'polypeptide(L)'
;MTNIQKQSRRVRLFFQCLLFLTPIGVCYYWLTVQTPNDFLTMMGFVQTSIDIGSYTQQPLTMMTRILAMISSLLLSGVILYALRVLIHLFKNYEQNEIFTLDNAKCYRKLGYSIFYWVG
;
A
#
# COMPACT_ATOMS: atom_id res chain seq x y z
N MET A 1 24.79 17.97 4.45
CA MET A 1 23.33 17.73 4.36
C MET A 1 22.65 18.47 5.49
N THR A 2 21.64 19.27 5.20
CA THR A 2 20.80 19.88 6.24
C THR A 2 19.96 18.80 6.93
N ASN A 3 19.42 19.11 8.12
CA ASN A 3 18.53 18.18 8.84
C ASN A 3 17.32 17.78 7.97
N ILE A 4 16.81 18.72 7.16
CA ILE A 4 15.68 18.50 6.23
C ILE A 4 16.03 17.44 5.19
N GLN A 5 17.21 17.50 4.58
CA GLN A 5 17.63 16.52 3.57
C GLN A 5 17.76 15.11 4.16
N LYS A 6 18.34 15.00 5.36
CA LYS A 6 18.54 13.70 6.04
C LYS A 6 17.21 13.06 6.40
N GLN A 7 16.27 13.84 6.92
CA GLN A 7 14.94 13.32 7.26
C GLN A 7 14.13 12.99 6.00
N SER A 8 14.21 13.83 4.97
CA SER A 8 13.53 13.56 3.69
C SER A 8 13.99 12.25 3.06
N ARG A 9 15.29 11.96 3.12
CA ARG A 9 15.84 10.67 2.65
C ARG A 9 15.28 9.48 3.42
N ARG A 10 15.18 9.57 4.75
CA ARG A 10 14.63 8.51 5.60
C ARG A 10 13.16 8.24 5.29
N VAL A 11 12.37 9.32 5.18
CA VAL A 11 10.95 9.23 4.83
C VAL A 11 10.76 8.68 3.42
N ARG A 12 11.59 9.08 2.45
CA ARG A 12 11.58 8.51 1.09
C ARG A 12 11.83 7.01 1.12
N LEU A 13 12.86 6.56 1.85
CA LEU A 13 13.17 5.13 1.98
C LEU A 13 12.02 4.37 2.63
N PHE A 14 11.41 4.93 3.68
CA PHE A 14 10.24 4.35 4.32
C PHE A 14 9.07 4.16 3.32
N PHE A 15 8.74 5.17 2.52
CA PHE A 15 7.69 5.03 1.50
C PHE A 15 8.07 4.08 0.37
N GLN A 16 9.35 3.99 -0.02
CA GLN A 16 9.81 2.98 -0.96
C GLN A 16 9.63 1.57 -0.40
N CYS A 17 10.00 1.34 0.86
CA CYS A 17 9.73 0.07 1.53
C CYS A 17 8.24 -0.26 1.52
N LEU A 18 7.37 0.68 1.89
CA LEU A 18 5.92 0.48 1.82
C LEU A 18 5.41 0.18 0.41
N LEU A 19 5.95 0.84 -0.62
CA LEU A 19 5.55 0.61 -2.01
C LEU A 19 5.77 -0.84 -2.44
N PHE A 20 6.82 -1.50 -1.96
CA PHE A 20 7.10 -2.91 -2.24
C PHE A 20 6.41 -3.85 -1.24
N LEU A 21 6.33 -3.48 0.04
CA LEU A 21 5.71 -4.31 1.06
C LEU A 21 4.21 -4.46 0.85
N THR A 22 3.50 -3.42 0.39
CA THR A 22 2.06 -3.48 0.13
C THR A 22 1.66 -4.61 -0.84
N PRO A 23 2.18 -4.69 -2.08
CA PRO A 23 1.82 -5.78 -2.99
C PRO A 23 2.28 -7.15 -2.50
N ILE A 24 3.46 -7.22 -1.85
CA ILE A 24 3.94 -8.47 -1.24
C ILE A 24 2.96 -8.96 -0.17
N GLY A 25 2.49 -8.07 0.70
CA GLY A 25 1.53 -8.37 1.75
C GLY A 25 0.19 -8.84 1.19
N VAL A 26 -0.32 -8.18 0.15
CA VAL A 26 -1.57 -8.59 -0.54
C VAL A 26 -1.42 -9.99 -1.15
N CYS A 27 -0.33 -10.25 -1.87
CA CYS A 27 -0.07 -11.57 -2.45
C CYS A 27 0.06 -12.64 -1.38
N TYR A 28 0.84 -12.37 -0.33
CA TYR A 28 1.03 -13.30 0.77
C TYR A 28 -0.30 -13.66 1.43
N TYR A 29 -1.08 -12.65 1.83
CA TYR A 29 -2.36 -12.84 2.49
C TYR A 29 -3.30 -13.76 1.70
N TRP A 30 -3.54 -13.49 0.41
CA TRP A 30 -4.47 -14.29 -0.38
C TRP A 30 -3.98 -15.72 -0.66
N LEU A 31 -2.66 -15.93 -0.72
CA LEU A 31 -2.08 -17.26 -0.85
C LEU A 31 -2.15 -18.04 0.46
N THR A 32 -2.08 -17.39 1.62
CA THR A 32 -2.02 -18.05 2.93
C THR A 32 -3.33 -18.08 3.69
N VAL A 33 -4.33 -17.26 3.34
CA VAL A 33 -5.59 -17.16 4.08
C VAL A 33 -6.27 -18.53 4.25
N GLN A 34 -6.79 -18.85 5.45
CA GLN A 34 -7.38 -20.17 5.77
C GLN A 34 -6.45 -21.38 5.56
N THR A 35 -5.13 -21.18 5.56
CA THR A 35 -4.13 -22.26 5.58
C THR A 35 -3.35 -22.25 6.89
N PRO A 36 -2.62 -23.32 7.25
CA PRO A 36 -1.75 -23.33 8.43
C PRO A 36 -0.69 -22.22 8.43
N ASN A 37 -0.39 -21.64 7.27
CA ASN A 37 0.57 -20.56 7.10
C ASN A 37 -0.07 -19.16 7.24
N ASP A 38 -1.32 -19.07 7.70
CA ASP A 38 -2.04 -17.80 7.91
C ASP A 38 -1.59 -17.07 9.19
N PHE A 39 -0.30 -16.76 9.25
CA PHE A 39 0.32 -16.11 10.41
C PHE A 39 -0.24 -14.71 10.67
N LEU A 40 -0.65 -13.98 9.62
CA LEU A 40 -1.18 -12.62 9.73
C LEU A 40 -2.50 -12.59 10.48
N THR A 41 -3.39 -13.54 10.19
CA THR A 41 -4.68 -13.66 10.88
C THR A 41 -4.50 -14.28 12.26
N MET A 42 -3.65 -15.30 12.40
CA MET A 42 -3.37 -15.96 13.69
C MET A 42 -2.74 -15.02 14.73
N MET A 43 -1.84 -14.12 14.32
CA MET A 43 -1.24 -13.12 15.22
C MET A 43 -2.13 -11.88 15.44
N GLY A 44 -3.29 -11.80 14.77
CA GLY A 44 -4.22 -10.66 14.89
C GLY A 44 -3.77 -9.39 14.18
N PHE A 45 -2.77 -9.45 13.29
CA PHE A 45 -2.36 -8.30 12.47
C PHE A 45 -3.40 -7.95 11.41
N VAL A 46 -4.12 -8.96 10.92
CA VAL A 46 -5.26 -8.81 10.02
C VAL A 46 -6.47 -9.39 10.71
N GLN A 47 -7.36 -8.52 11.17
CA GLN A 47 -8.69 -8.91 11.62
C GLN A 47 -9.67 -8.52 10.53
N THR A 48 -10.06 -9.48 9.70
CA THR A 48 -11.24 -9.29 8.87
C THR A 48 -12.44 -9.25 9.81
N SER A 49 -13.21 -8.15 9.78
CA SER A 49 -14.49 -8.04 10.49
C SER A 49 -15.54 -9.05 9.98
N ILE A 50 -15.19 -9.80 8.94
CA ILE A 50 -16.02 -10.70 8.16
C ILE A 50 -15.40 -12.09 8.29
N ASP A 51 -16.17 -13.04 8.84
CA ASP A 51 -15.79 -14.45 8.88
C ASP A 51 -16.00 -15.05 7.48
N ILE A 52 -14.92 -15.30 6.75
CA ILE A 52 -14.98 -15.88 5.40
C ILE A 52 -15.66 -17.26 5.42
N GLY A 53 -15.52 -18.03 6.52
CA GLY A 53 -16.17 -19.32 6.69
C GLY A 53 -17.69 -19.23 6.79
N SER A 54 -18.24 -18.06 7.10
CA SER A 54 -19.70 -17.85 7.15
C SER A 54 -20.36 -17.74 5.77
N TYR A 55 -19.61 -17.42 4.71
CA TYR A 55 -20.13 -17.23 3.35
C TYR A 55 -19.99 -18.45 2.44
N THR A 56 -19.20 -19.45 2.85
CA THR A 56 -18.91 -20.61 2.01
C THR A 56 -18.60 -21.83 2.85
N GLN A 57 -19.27 -22.95 2.53
CA GLN A 57 -18.98 -24.26 3.14
C GLN A 57 -17.84 -25.01 2.44
N GLN A 58 -17.36 -24.50 1.30
CA GLN A 58 -16.26 -25.07 0.54
C GLN A 58 -14.96 -24.29 0.80
N PRO A 59 -13.80 -24.97 0.81
CA PRO A 59 -12.52 -24.29 0.93
C PRO A 59 -12.28 -23.35 -0.26
N LEU A 60 -11.61 -22.23 -0.02
CA LEU A 60 -11.25 -21.29 -1.09
C LEU A 60 -10.42 -21.99 -2.17
N THR A 61 -10.99 -22.09 -3.37
CA THR A 61 -10.29 -22.62 -4.54
C THR A 61 -9.15 -21.71 -4.96
N MET A 62 -8.12 -22.28 -5.61
CA MET A 62 -6.97 -21.49 -6.09
C MET A 62 -7.39 -20.35 -7.04
N MET A 63 -8.39 -20.59 -7.88
CA MET A 63 -8.92 -19.56 -8.78
C MET A 63 -9.55 -18.39 -8.02
N THR A 64 -10.35 -18.66 -6.98
CA THR A 64 -10.92 -17.59 -6.15
C THR A 64 -9.86 -16.78 -5.43
N ARG A 65 -8.78 -17.41 -4.95
CA ARG A 65 -7.64 -16.73 -4.34
C ARG A 65 -6.93 -15.80 -5.31
N ILE A 66 -6.67 -16.26 -6.54
CA ILE A 66 -6.03 -15.45 -7.59
C ILE A 66 -6.91 -14.26 -7.96
N LEU A 67 -8.21 -14.47 -8.16
CA LEU A 67 -9.14 -13.38 -8.48
C LEU A 67 -9.19 -12.35 -7.36
N ALA A 68 -9.34 -12.78 -6.11
CA ALA A 68 -9.37 -11.89 -4.96
C ALA A 68 -8.05 -11.14 -4.75
N MET A 69 -6.91 -11.79 -5.01
CA MET A 69 -5.59 -11.17 -5.03
C MET A 69 -5.50 -10.07 -6.08
N ILE A 70 -5.91 -10.34 -7.32
CA ILE A 70 -5.89 -9.34 -8.40
C ILE A 70 -6.82 -8.17 -8.07
N SER A 71 -8.05 -8.44 -7.62
CA SER A 71 -8.99 -7.39 -7.20
C SER A 71 -8.42 -6.52 -6.08
N SER A 72 -7.76 -7.14 -5.10
CA SER A 72 -7.12 -6.41 -3.98
C SER A 72 -5.93 -5.58 -4.44
N LEU A 73 -5.11 -6.11 -5.38
CA LEU A 73 -4.01 -5.36 -5.97
C LEU A 73 -4.50 -4.16 -6.77
N LEU A 74 -5.58 -4.31 -7.55
CA LEU A 74 -6.21 -3.21 -8.28
C LEU A 74 -6.70 -2.12 -7.34
N LEU A 75 -7.41 -2.49 -6.27
CA LEU A 75 -7.88 -1.53 -5.26
C LEU A 75 -6.69 -0.83 -4.56
N SER A 76 -5.62 -1.57 -4.26
CA SER A 76 -4.40 -1.00 -3.69
C SER A 76 -3.66 -0.04 -4.63
N GLY A 77 -4.01 -0.03 -5.93
CA GLY A 77 -3.39 0.82 -6.94
C GLY A 77 -3.43 2.31 -6.60
N VAL A 78 -4.52 2.78 -5.97
CA VAL A 78 -4.64 4.18 -5.52
C VAL A 78 -3.59 4.51 -4.47
N ILE A 79 -3.40 3.63 -3.48
CA ILE A 79 -2.38 3.78 -2.43
C ILE A 79 -0.98 3.72 -3.03
N LEU A 80 -0.71 2.77 -3.93
CA LEU A 80 0.58 2.64 -4.59
C LEU A 80 0.93 3.88 -5.42
N TYR A 81 -0.07 4.47 -6.09
CA TYR A 81 0.09 5.74 -6.79
C TYR A 81 0.43 6.87 -5.81
N ALA A 82 -0.30 7.00 -4.70
CA ALA A 82 -0.04 8.00 -3.68
C ALA A 82 1.38 7.87 -3.09
N LEU A 83 1.82 6.64 -2.79
CA LEU A 83 3.19 6.36 -2.35
C LEU A 83 4.23 6.80 -3.38
N ARG A 84 4.03 6.54 -4.68
CA ARG A 84 4.93 7.03 -5.73
C ARG A 84 5.03 8.55 -5.75
N VAL A 85 3.91 9.25 -5.57
CA VAL A 85 3.88 10.72 -5.50
C VAL A 85 4.63 11.22 -4.26
N LEU A 86 4.43 10.60 -3.09
CA LEU A 86 5.16 10.93 -1.87
C LEU A 86 6.68 10.69 -2.03
N ILE A 87 7.09 9.57 -2.61
CA ILE A 87 8.50 9.27 -2.88
C ILE A 87 9.13 10.36 -3.75
N HIS A 88 8.40 10.84 -4.77
CA HIS A 88 8.86 11.93 -5.63
C HIS A 88 8.97 13.25 -4.85
N LEU A 89 7.96 13.59 -4.04
CA LEU A 89 7.97 14.80 -3.20
C LEU A 89 9.17 14.83 -2.25
N PHE A 90 9.41 13.73 -1.52
CA PHE A 90 10.53 13.65 -0.58
C PHE A 90 11.89 13.55 -1.27
N LYS A 91 11.95 13.08 -2.53
CA LYS A 91 13.15 13.20 -3.36
C LYS A 91 13.48 14.66 -3.66
N ASN A 92 12.48 15.49 -3.98
CA ASN A 92 12.69 16.92 -4.23
C ASN A 92 13.17 17.63 -2.95
N TYR A 93 12.61 17.28 -1.79
CA TYR A 93 13.07 17.83 -0.50
C TYR A 93 14.49 17.43 -0.12
N GLU A 94 14.91 16.21 -0.46
CA GLU A 94 16.31 15.80 -0.32
C GLU A 94 17.27 16.64 -1.18
N GLN A 95 16.78 17.16 -2.31
CA GLN A 95 17.53 18.01 -3.23
C GLN A 95 17.44 19.52 -2.91
N ASN A 96 16.80 19.90 -1.79
CA ASN A 96 16.45 21.28 -1.42
C ASN A 96 15.49 21.99 -2.39
N GLU A 97 14.83 21.25 -3.28
CA GLU A 97 13.81 21.76 -4.19
C GLU A 97 12.45 21.78 -3.46
N ILE A 98 12.22 22.79 -2.62
CA ILE A 98 11.04 22.83 -1.71
C ILE A 98 9.87 23.58 -2.33
N PHE A 99 10.11 24.77 -2.90
CA PHE A 99 9.07 25.65 -3.45
C PHE A 99 9.05 25.58 -4.97
N THR A 100 8.66 24.43 -5.51
CA THR A 100 8.58 24.19 -6.95
C THR A 100 7.14 23.95 -7.39
N LEU A 101 6.86 24.31 -8.65
CA LEU A 101 5.59 23.99 -9.30
C LEU A 101 5.35 22.47 -9.33
N ASP A 102 6.41 21.68 -9.44
CA ASP A 102 6.33 20.22 -9.40
C ASP A 102 5.88 19.69 -8.04
N ASN A 103 6.30 20.30 -6.93
CA ASN A 103 5.78 19.96 -5.61
C ASN A 103 4.30 20.35 -5.46
N ALA A 104 3.89 21.50 -5.98
CA ALA A 104 2.48 21.91 -6.01
C ALA A 104 1.61 20.89 -6.79
N LYS A 105 2.11 20.38 -7.92
CA LYS A 105 1.45 19.29 -8.67
C LYS A 105 1.40 18.00 -7.86
N CYS A 106 2.44 17.67 -7.09
CA CYS A 106 2.44 16.50 -6.21
C CYS A 106 1.35 16.60 -5.14
N TYR A 107 1.22 17.75 -4.48
CA TYR A 107 0.13 17.99 -3.52
C TYR A 107 -1.24 17.84 -4.17
N ARG A 108 -1.44 18.37 -5.38
CA ARG A 108 -2.70 18.20 -6.12
C ARG A 108 -3.00 16.72 -6.41
N LYS A 109 -2.00 15.95 -6.84
CA LYS A 109 -2.13 14.50 -7.10
C LYS A 109 -2.44 13.71 -5.82
N LEU A 110 -1.84 14.07 -4.69
CA LEU A 110 -2.15 13.46 -3.40
C LEU A 110 -3.58 13.76 -2.98
N GLY A 111 -4.04 15.00 -3.16
CA GLY A 111 -5.43 15.38 -2.94
C GLY A 111 -6.39 14.50 -3.74
N TYR A 112 -6.18 14.35 -5.05
CA TYR A 112 -6.98 13.45 -5.88
C TYR A 112 -6.91 11.99 -5.42
N SER A 113 -5.73 11.52 -4.97
CA SER A 113 -5.58 10.14 -4.48
C SER A 113 -6.44 9.86 -3.25
N ILE A 114 -6.62 10.85 -2.36
CA ILE A 114 -7.52 10.74 -1.21
C ILE A 114 -8.97 10.66 -1.67
N PHE A 115 -9.39 11.49 -2.63
CA PHE A 115 -10.74 11.43 -3.18
C PHE A 115 -11.05 10.09 -3.86
N TYR A 116 -10.11 9.53 -4.62
CA TYR A 116 -10.26 8.20 -5.24
C TYR A 116 -10.20 7.04 -4.24
N TRP A 117 -9.68 7.26 -3.03
CA TRP A 117 -9.64 6.23 -2.00
C TRP A 117 -10.95 6.17 -1.20
N VAL A 118 -11.56 7.32 -0.94
CA VAL A 118 -12.77 7.44 -0.12
C VAL A 118 -14.06 7.39 -0.95
N GLY A 119 -14.00 7.81 -2.22
CA GLY A 119 -15.13 7.78 -3.15
C GLY A 119 -15.36 6.40 -3.76
#